data_AF-A0A9X2KRF5-F1
#
_entry.id   AF-A0A9X2KRF5-F1
#
_cell.length_a   1.000
_cell.length_b   1.000
_cell.length_c   1.000
_cell.angle_alpha   90.00
_cell.angle_beta   90.00
_cell.angle_gamma   90.00
#
_symmetry.space_group_name_H-M   'P 1'
#
loop_
_entity.id
_entity.type
_entity.pdbx_description
1 polymer ?
#
loop_
_entity_poly.entity_id
_entity_poly.type
_entity_poly.pdbx_seq_one_letter_code
_entity_poly.pdbx_strand_id
1 'polypeptide(L)' 'MTRNDTPYWSDRSFVEAIRSIQADHPAAAAVHQQLCLLYTGRVLANLQHWPRA' A
#
# COMPACT_ATOMS: atom_id res chain seq x y z
N MET A 1 18.03 -13.28 4.64
CA MET A 1 17.85 -11.83 4.42
C MET A 1 16.42 -11.60 3.96
N THR A 2 15.59 -10.97 4.79
CA THR A 2 14.29 -10.47 4.35
C THR A 2 14.52 -9.34 3.35
N ARG A 3 14.12 -9.54 2.09
CA ARG A 3 14.17 -8.50 1.06
C ARG A 3 13.39 -7.28 1.58
N ASN A 4 14.01 -6.09 1.56
CA ASN A 4 13.31 -4.87 1.95
C ASN A 4 12.36 -4.47 0.81
N ASP A 5 11.14 -5.01 0.86
CA ASP A 5 10.09 -4.72 -0.11
C ASP A 5 9.31 -3.42 0.20
N THR A 6 9.75 -2.65 1.20
CA THR A 6 9.08 -1.40 1.62
C THR A 6 8.93 -0.39 0.48
N PRO A 7 9.95 -0.12 -0.36
CA PRO A 7 9.77 0.79 -1.49
C PRO A 7 8.71 0.30 -2.48
N TYR A 8 8.65 -1.01 -2.72
CA TYR A 8 7.64 -1.61 -3.58
C TYR A 8 6.23 -1.44 -3.00
N TRP A 9 6.02 -1.76 -1.72
CA TRP A 9 4.69 -1.58 -1.11
C TRP A 9 4.28 -0.10 -1.04
N SER A 10 5.23 0.81 -0.79
CA SER A 10 4.96 2.25 -0.82
C SER A 10 4.47 2.70 -2.20
N ASP A 11 5.20 2.36 -3.26
CA ASP A 11 4.83 2.70 -4.64
C ASP A 11 3.47 2.09 -5.03
N ARG A 12 3.25 0.82 -4.71
CA ARG A 12 1.97 0.15 -4.98
C ARG A 12 0.81 0.79 -4.21
N SER A 13 1.00 1.18 -2.96
CA SER A 13 -0.05 1.86 -2.19
C SER A 13 -0.48 3.18 -2.85
N PHE A 14 0.48 3.96 -3.35
CA PHE A 14 0.22 5.22 -4.05
C PHE A 14 -0.54 4.99 -5.37
N VAL A 15 -0.10 4.03 -6.18
CA VAL A 15 -0.76 3.69 -7.45
C VAL A 15 -2.20 3.24 -7.22
N GLU A 16 -2.45 2.38 -6.23
CA GLU A 16 -3.79 1.88 -5.95
C GLU A 16 -4.69 2.98 -5.35
N ALA A 17 -4.15 3.94 -4.60
CA ALA A 17 -4.91 5.12 -4.17
C ALA A 17 -5.39 5.95 -5.37
N ILE A 18 -4.51 6.23 -6.34
CA ILE A 18 -4.86 6.96 -7.57
C ILE A 18 -5.93 6.19 -8.35
N ARG A 19 -5.75 4.88 -8.52
CA ARG A 19 -6.73 4.03 -9.23
C ARG A 19 -8.08 4.01 -8.53
N SER A 20 -8.12 4.01 -7.20
CA SER A 20 -9.38 4.11 -6.46
C SER A 20 -10.10 5.42 -6.72
N ILE A 21 -9.36 6.54 -6.75
CA ILE A 21 -9.92 7.88 -7.00
C ILE A 21 -10.43 8.02 -8.43
N GLN A 22 -9.73 7.41 -9.39
CA GLN A 22 -10.04 7.50 -10.82
C GLN A 22 -10.99 6.41 -11.33
N ALA A 23 -11.39 5.45 -10.50
CA ALA A 23 -12.22 4.35 -10.94
C ALA A 23 -13.65 4.82 -11.28
N ASP A 24 -14.09 4.52 -12.50
CA ASP A 24 -15.44 4.85 -12.98
C ASP A 24 -16.54 3.94 -12.37
N HIS A 25 -16.14 2.84 -11.72
CA HIS A 25 -17.07 1.88 -11.13
C HIS A 25 -16.84 1.72 -9.61
N PRO A 26 -17.89 1.81 -8.77
CA PRO A 26 -17.74 1.80 -7.31
C PRO A 26 -17.11 0.52 -6.76
N ALA A 27 -17.38 -0.64 -7.38
CA ALA A 27 -16.75 -1.89 -6.97
C ALA A 27 -15.24 -1.91 -7.28
N ALA A 28 -14.83 -1.32 -8.41
CA ALA A 28 -13.40 -1.21 -8.75
C ALA A 28 -12.69 -0.24 -7.80
N ALA A 29 -13.33 0.89 -7.48
CA ALA A 29 -12.84 1.83 -6.46
C ALA A 29 -12.62 1.13 -5.11
N ALA A 30 -13.59 0.35 -4.64
CA ALA A 30 -13.48 -0.37 -3.37
C ALA A 30 -12.33 -1.39 -3.35
N VAL A 31 -12.10 -2.11 -4.46
CA VAL A 31 -10.97 -3.05 -4.58
C VAL A 31 -9.64 -2.31 -4.52
N HIS A 32 -9.49 -1.23 -5.28
CA HIS A 32 -8.27 -0.42 -5.26
C HIS A 32 -8.02 0.21 -3.89
N GLN A 33 -9.06 0.69 -3.20
CA GLN A 33 -8.95 1.20 -1.83
C GLN A 33 -8.48 0.11 -0.86
N GLN A 34 -9.02 -1.11 -0.96
CA GLN A 34 -8.60 -2.22 -0.12
C GLN A 34 -7.13 -2.60 -0.36
N LEU A 35 -6.69 -2.60 -1.63
CA LEU A 35 -5.29 -2.85 -1.99
C LEU A 35 -4.36 -1.74 -1.47
N CYS A 36 -4.77 -0.47 -1.59
CA CYS A 36 -4.04 0.66 -1.02
C CYS A 36 -3.79 0.43 0.48
N LEU A 37 -4.85 0.17 1.24
CA LEU A 37 -4.77 -0.05 2.70
C LEU A 37 -3.90 -1.26 3.05
N LEU A 38 -3.99 -2.35 2.28
CA LEU A 38 -3.16 -3.53 2.47
C LEU A 38 -1.66 -3.18 2.33
N TYR A 39 -1.27 -2.48 1.26
CA TYR A 39 0.12 -2.12 1.03
C TYR A 39 0.63 -1.08 2.04
N THR A 40 -0.19 -0.09 2.40
CA THR A 40 0.13 0.87 3.48
C THR A 40 0.36 0.14 4.80
N GLY A 41 -0.49 -0.83 5.14
CA GLY A 41 -0.32 -1.64 6.35
C GLY A 41 1.01 -2.41 6.37
N ARG A 42 1.45 -2.94 5.22
CA ARG A 42 2.75 -3.63 5.09
C ARG A 42 3.94 -2.68 5.30
N VAL A 43 3.86 -1.45 4.78
CA VAL A 43 4.87 -0.40 5.00
C VAL A 43 4.96 -0.05 6.48
N LEU A 44 3.82 0.24 7.12
CA LEU A 44 3.79 0.59 8.54
C LEU A 44 4.29 -0.54 9.44
N ALA A 45 3.92 -1.78 9.13
CA ALA A 45 4.45 -2.94 9.83
C ALA A 45 5.97 -3.00 9.70
N ASN A 46 6.54 -2.81 8.51
CA ASN A 46 8.00 -2.82 8.35
C ASN A 46 8.68 -1.71 9.16
N LEU A 47 8.12 -0.49 9.14
CA LEU A 47 8.63 0.64 9.94
C LEU A 47 8.56 0.38 11.45
N GLN A 48 7.54 -0.32 11.95
CA GLN A 48 7.44 -0.68 13.37
C GLN A 48 8.50 -1.70 13.80
N HIS A 49 8.98 -2.55 12.87
CA HIS A 49 10.07 -3.48 13.12
C HIS A 49 11.45 -2.84 12.89
N TRP A 50 11.51 -1.59 12.44
CA TRP A 50 12.77 -0.87 12.34
C TRP A 50 13.29 -0.57 13.75
N PRO A 51 14.52 -1.00 14.10
CA PRO A 51 15.09 -0.69 15.41
C PRO A 51 15.14 0.82 15.58
N ARG A 52 14.51 1.32 16.64
CA ARG A 52 14.64 2.74 17.02
C ARG A 52 16.12 2.96 17.37
N ALA A 53 16.77 3.86 16.62
CA ALA A 53 18.12 4.33 16.92
C ALA A 53 18.16 5.05 18.27
#